data_AF-A0A953BSM0-F1
#
_entry.id   AF-A0A953BSM0-F1
#
_cell.length_a   1.000
_cell.length_b   1.000
_cell.length_c   1.000
_cell.angle_alpha   90.00
_cell.angle_beta   90.00
_cell.angle_gamma   90.00
#
_symmetry.space_group_name_H-M   'P 1'
#
loop_
_entity.id
_entity.type
_entity.pdbx_description
1 polymer ?
#
loop_
_entity_poly.entity_id
_entity_poly.type
_entity_poly.pdbx_seq_one_letter_code
_entity_poly.pdbx_strand_id
1 'polypeptide(L)'
;MRDVVRTRLWLAIPLLVAFGPGRWAAAQERPVDVKPQDEIQFEQDKAQSHMRELEQRMFRLANLLREAQPDDAARLVLGVEKAREKLIADRMAETSKLLATLKLNEASSEQKVIIAELEELKKLLLSTDIDLQLKLEQLRKLKEARAQLDALIRKEKDQLEETRKLPDAASPADFDPLADSENRNQRLGEDLEQMLRQFGASAASAAGNVNGACQSMGSAASSLSKRNGEGASESQMEAIKKLSQADAELQDLQQSLEKELEAFVRQRVMETLAQMIADQHQVRSATEKLAPRVSEGRREATLAVRRLGETEEKIIMLGEEALGLCELVEFSLAFPPALQGVISRMEHVAADLSSGVANDDVIGREKQIEEDLQELLNALKQASRPSNSQSGGQCSGCNGNLNKLLAEVKMLRWMELALNKDTQTLKDELSAAPDDAQLLERIAPLRQRQQKIQTITQQLHDQTCEHCLGL
;
A
#
# COMPACT_ATOMS: atom_id res chain seq x y z
N MET A 1 51.33 -33.36 -21.76
CA MET A 1 51.55 -33.62 -23.19
C MET A 1 51.98 -32.32 -23.85
N ARG A 2 53.28 -32.24 -24.16
CA ARG A 2 54.01 -31.42 -25.16
C ARG A 2 53.53 -30.00 -25.50
N ASP A 3 54.10 -29.01 -24.81
CA ASP A 3 55.19 -28.15 -25.26
C ASP A 3 55.33 -27.70 -26.75
N VAL A 4 55.38 -26.36 -26.92
CA VAL A 4 56.54 -25.58 -27.41
C VAL A 4 56.83 -25.52 -28.93
N VAL A 5 56.79 -24.27 -29.43
CA VAL A 5 57.67 -23.61 -30.42
C VAL A 5 57.56 -23.98 -31.90
N ARG A 6 57.32 -22.95 -32.72
CA ARG A 6 58.07 -22.71 -33.96
C ARG A 6 58.31 -21.22 -34.20
N THR A 7 59.51 -20.81 -33.82
CA THR A 7 60.26 -19.62 -34.27
C THR A 7 60.86 -19.83 -35.67
N ARG A 8 61.28 -18.71 -36.29
CA ARG A 8 62.31 -18.50 -37.36
C ARG A 8 61.74 -18.15 -38.74
N LEU A 9 62.31 -17.26 -39.55
CA LEU A 9 63.37 -16.24 -39.44
C LEU A 9 63.40 -15.53 -40.81
N TRP A 10 63.53 -14.19 -40.80
CA TRP A 10 64.23 -13.31 -41.75
C TRP A 10 64.38 -13.64 -43.24
N LEU A 11 64.03 -12.67 -44.09
CA LEU A 11 64.88 -12.19 -45.19
C LEU A 11 64.52 -10.73 -45.53
N ALA A 12 65.55 -9.96 -45.85
CA ALA A 12 65.54 -8.51 -45.99
C ALA A 12 65.69 -8.06 -47.46
N ILE A 13 65.76 -6.72 -47.61
CA ILE A 13 66.31 -5.89 -48.70
C ILE A 13 65.38 -5.60 -49.93
N PRO A 14 65.52 -4.45 -50.63
CA PRO A 14 64.54 -3.33 -50.60
C PRO A 14 64.19 -2.82 -52.02
N LEU A 15 63.35 -1.78 -52.17
CA LEU A 15 63.55 -0.80 -53.25
C LEU A 15 62.77 0.51 -53.04
N LEU A 16 63.49 1.61 -53.18
CA LEU A 16 62.99 2.97 -53.35
C LEU A 16 62.10 3.09 -54.60
N VAL A 17 60.96 3.77 -54.48
CA VAL A 17 60.45 4.66 -55.53
C VAL A 17 59.93 5.95 -54.90
N ALA A 18 60.48 7.06 -55.39
CA ALA A 18 60.23 8.42 -54.96
C ALA A 18 58.79 8.87 -55.21
N PHE A 19 58.18 9.46 -54.20
CA PHE A 19 56.93 10.20 -54.28
C PHE A 19 57.20 11.65 -54.69
N GLY A 20 56.55 12.10 -55.76
CA GLY A 20 56.39 13.49 -56.15
C GLY A 20 54.90 13.86 -56.22
N PRO A 21 54.52 15.13 -56.03
CA PRO A 21 53.44 15.50 -55.12
C PRO A 21 52.07 15.66 -55.81
N GLY A 22 51.07 14.93 -55.31
CA GLY A 22 49.66 15.22 -55.54
C GLY A 22 49.07 15.81 -54.25
N ARG A 23 48.83 17.13 -54.24
CA ARG A 23 48.20 17.87 -53.14
C ARG A 23 46.79 17.33 -52.89
N TRP A 24 46.62 16.52 -51.85
CA TRP A 24 45.34 16.36 -51.17
C TRP A 24 45.39 17.23 -49.91
N ALA A 25 44.76 18.39 -50.00
CA ALA A 25 44.46 19.21 -48.84
C ALA A 25 43.34 18.51 -48.05
N ALA A 26 43.71 17.57 -47.18
CA ALA A 26 42.86 17.20 -46.06
C ALA A 26 42.98 18.33 -45.04
N ALA A 27 41.96 19.19 -44.98
CA ALA A 27 41.74 20.04 -43.82
C ALA A 27 41.48 19.11 -42.63
N GLN A 28 42.54 18.79 -41.91
CA GLN A 28 42.49 18.06 -40.66
C GLN A 28 41.96 19.05 -39.62
N GLU A 29 40.65 19.03 -39.38
CA GLU A 29 40.04 19.70 -38.23
C GLU A 29 40.81 19.24 -36.99
N ARG A 30 41.50 20.20 -36.34
CA ARG A 30 42.18 19.92 -35.08
C ARG A 30 41.11 19.54 -34.06
N PRO A 31 41.29 18.46 -33.29
CA PRO A 31 40.37 18.16 -32.20
C PRO A 31 40.33 19.38 -31.27
N VAL A 32 39.13 19.91 -31.06
CA VAL A 32 38.88 20.99 -30.10
C VAL A 32 39.22 20.43 -28.73
N ASP A 33 40.17 21.07 -28.05
CA ASP A 33 40.58 20.73 -26.69
C ASP A 33 39.45 21.19 -25.74
N VAL A 34 38.49 20.29 -25.48
CA VAL A 34 37.35 20.56 -24.61
C VAL A 34 37.87 20.63 -23.18
N LYS A 35 37.64 21.76 -22.50
CA LYS A 35 38.07 21.88 -21.11
C LYS A 35 37.21 20.94 -20.26
N PRO A 36 37.77 20.29 -19.22
CA PRO A 36 37.01 19.39 -18.34
C PRO A 36 35.76 20.03 -17.72
N GLN A 37 35.78 21.34 -17.51
CA GLN A 37 34.64 22.12 -17.02
C GLN A 37 33.47 22.15 -18.03
N ASP A 38 33.77 22.25 -19.32
CA ASP A 38 32.78 22.38 -20.40
C ASP A 38 32.09 21.01 -20.61
N GLU A 39 32.83 19.92 -20.37
CA GLU A 39 32.31 18.55 -20.40
C GLU A 39 31.35 18.26 -19.22
N ILE A 40 31.71 18.67 -18.00
CA ILE A 40 30.85 18.50 -16.82
C ILE A 40 29.59 19.38 -16.92
N GLN A 41 29.72 20.61 -17.43
CA GLN A 41 28.58 21.48 -17.68
C GLN A 41 27.65 20.88 -18.74
N PHE A 42 28.19 20.35 -19.83
CA PHE A 42 27.42 19.71 -20.88
C PHE A 42 26.61 18.51 -20.36
N GLU A 43 27.20 17.67 -19.51
CA GLU A 43 26.47 16.54 -18.89
C GLU A 43 25.35 17.04 -17.94
N GLN A 44 25.56 18.13 -17.22
CA GLN A 44 24.51 18.73 -16.37
C GLN A 44 23.36 19.31 -17.21
N ASP A 45 23.65 20.01 -18.32
CA ASP A 45 22.64 20.54 -19.24
C ASP A 45 21.83 19.41 -19.90
N LYS A 46 22.49 18.31 -20.23
CA LYS A 46 21.84 17.11 -20.75
C LYS A 46 20.94 16.46 -19.71
N ALA A 47 21.38 16.34 -18.46
CA ALA A 47 20.54 15.83 -17.37
C ALA A 47 19.29 16.69 -17.17
N GLN A 48 19.43 18.01 -17.22
CA GLN A 48 18.29 18.94 -17.17
C GLN A 48 17.31 18.71 -18.32
N SER A 49 17.81 18.59 -19.56
CA SER A 49 16.98 18.33 -20.73
C SER A 49 16.21 17.01 -20.60
N HIS A 50 16.87 15.96 -20.12
CA HIS A 50 16.23 14.67 -19.87
C HIS A 50 15.15 14.76 -18.76
N MET A 51 15.37 15.57 -17.72
CA MET A 51 14.35 15.77 -16.68
C MET A 51 13.08 16.43 -17.24
N ARG A 52 13.24 17.50 -18.05
CA ARG A 52 12.10 18.16 -18.70
C ARG A 52 11.36 17.24 -19.67
N GLU A 53 12.10 16.44 -20.42
CA GLU A 53 11.53 15.44 -21.31
C GLU A 53 10.77 14.35 -20.53
N LEU A 54 11.32 13.90 -19.41
CA LEU A 54 10.68 12.93 -18.53
C LEU A 54 9.34 13.46 -18.00
N GLU A 55 9.28 14.70 -17.49
CA GLU A 55 8.03 15.32 -17.03
C GLU A 55 6.95 15.35 -18.13
N GLN A 56 7.33 15.72 -19.35
CA GLN A 56 6.42 15.76 -20.49
C GLN A 56 5.92 14.37 -20.88
N ARG A 57 6.82 13.38 -20.91
CA ARG A 57 6.48 11.99 -21.23
C ARG A 57 5.57 11.40 -20.16
N MET A 58 5.85 11.63 -18.88
CA MET A 58 5.02 11.19 -17.76
C MET A 58 3.60 11.78 -17.84
N PHE A 59 3.48 13.09 -18.07
CA PHE A 59 2.17 13.74 -18.22
C PHE A 59 1.39 13.20 -19.43
N ARG A 60 2.07 13.02 -20.57
CA ARG A 60 1.41 12.47 -21.77
C ARG A 60 0.97 11.02 -21.56
N LEU A 61 1.83 10.20 -20.96
CA LEU A 61 1.53 8.82 -20.65
C LEU A 61 0.35 8.72 -19.67
N ALA A 62 0.32 9.57 -18.65
CA ALA A 62 -0.80 9.63 -17.72
C ALA A 62 -2.14 9.87 -18.43
N ASN A 63 -2.18 10.80 -19.38
CA ASN A 63 -3.39 11.06 -20.15
C ASN A 63 -3.82 9.87 -21.02
N LEU A 64 -2.86 9.10 -21.56
CA LEU A 64 -3.14 7.89 -22.34
C LEU A 64 -3.63 6.73 -21.46
N LEU A 65 -3.10 6.63 -20.24
CA LEU A 65 -3.43 5.58 -19.29
C LEU A 65 -4.72 5.84 -18.52
N ARG A 66 -5.27 7.05 -18.58
CA ARG A 66 -6.41 7.50 -17.77
C ARG A 66 -7.62 6.57 -17.79
N GLU A 67 -7.88 5.88 -18.90
CA GLU A 67 -8.98 4.93 -19.04
C GLU A 67 -8.57 3.47 -18.75
N ALA A 68 -7.37 3.07 -19.18
CA ALA A 68 -6.91 1.68 -19.10
C ALA A 68 -6.24 1.33 -17.76
N GLN A 69 -5.53 2.30 -17.17
CA GLN A 69 -4.74 2.18 -15.94
C GLN A 69 -4.83 3.51 -15.16
N PRO A 70 -5.98 3.83 -14.56
CA PRO A 70 -6.22 5.12 -13.91
C PRO A 70 -5.26 5.38 -12.73
N ASP A 71 -4.84 4.33 -12.03
CA ASP A 71 -3.93 4.42 -10.88
C ASP A 71 -2.52 4.82 -11.33
N ASP A 72 -1.99 4.16 -12.36
CA ASP A 72 -0.69 4.52 -12.97
C ASP A 72 -0.72 5.94 -13.54
N ALA A 73 -1.85 6.33 -14.14
CA ALA A 73 -2.05 7.69 -14.62
C ALA A 73 -2.00 8.71 -13.47
N ALA A 74 -2.71 8.47 -12.36
CA ALA A 74 -2.71 9.35 -11.20
C ALA A 74 -1.31 9.47 -10.56
N ARG A 75 -0.59 8.35 -10.44
CA ARG A 75 0.79 8.33 -9.93
C ARG A 75 1.73 9.16 -10.78
N LEU A 76 1.64 9.02 -12.11
CA LEU A 76 2.43 9.82 -13.05
C LEU A 76 2.12 11.31 -12.94
N VAL A 77 0.85 11.69 -12.78
CA VAL A 77 0.45 13.10 -12.57
C VAL A 77 1.04 13.64 -11.27
N LEU A 78 0.86 12.94 -10.16
CA LEU A 78 1.44 13.33 -8.86
C LEU A 78 2.96 13.46 -8.92
N GLY A 79 3.64 12.56 -9.62
CA GLY A 79 5.08 12.65 -9.85
C GLY A 79 5.48 13.91 -10.62
N VAL A 80 4.74 14.27 -11.67
CA VAL A 80 4.98 15.52 -12.42
C VAL A 80 4.74 16.74 -11.53
N GLU A 81 3.66 16.77 -10.77
CA GLU A 81 3.34 17.86 -9.83
C GLU A 81 4.46 18.03 -8.81
N LYS A 82 4.91 16.93 -8.19
CA LYS A 82 5.96 16.96 -7.19
C LYS A 82 7.31 17.46 -7.74
N ALA A 83 7.68 17.00 -8.94
CA ALA A 83 8.91 17.44 -9.62
C ALA A 83 8.90 18.96 -9.88
N ARG A 84 7.74 19.51 -10.25
CA ARG A 84 7.54 20.94 -10.50
C ARG A 84 7.52 21.75 -9.21
N GLU A 85 6.83 21.29 -8.17
CA GLU A 85 6.82 21.93 -6.85
C GLU A 85 8.24 22.07 -6.28
N LYS A 86 9.07 21.04 -6.49
CA LYS A 86 10.48 21.01 -6.06
C LYS A 86 11.42 21.76 -7.01
N LEU A 87 10.91 22.25 -8.14
CA LEU A 87 11.66 23.00 -9.16
C LEU A 87 12.91 22.24 -9.65
N ILE A 88 12.86 20.91 -9.72
CA ILE A 88 14.05 20.06 -9.98
C ILE A 88 14.75 20.48 -11.28
N ALA A 89 14.00 20.66 -12.37
CA ALA A 89 14.55 21.06 -13.67
C ALA A 89 15.15 22.48 -13.68
N ASP A 90 14.65 23.38 -12.84
CA ASP A 90 15.16 24.75 -12.76
C ASP A 90 16.42 24.81 -11.88
N ARG A 91 16.45 24.05 -10.78
CA ARG A 91 17.64 23.87 -9.94
C ARG A 91 18.77 23.18 -10.67
N MET A 92 18.48 22.22 -11.55
CA MET A 92 19.48 21.63 -12.46
C MET A 92 20.08 22.69 -13.41
N ALA A 93 19.27 23.65 -13.86
CA ALA A 93 19.72 24.77 -14.70
C ALA A 93 20.65 25.73 -13.93
N GLU A 94 20.30 26.03 -12.68
CA GLU A 94 21.12 26.85 -11.79
C GLU A 94 22.45 26.16 -11.48
N THR A 95 22.43 24.86 -11.23
CA THR A 95 23.63 24.03 -11.02
C THR A 95 24.56 24.10 -12.23
N SER A 96 24.03 24.04 -13.46
CA SER A 96 24.83 24.22 -14.69
C SER A 96 25.54 25.59 -14.73
N LYS A 97 24.86 26.68 -14.34
CA LYS A 97 25.47 28.01 -14.24
C LYS A 97 26.55 28.09 -13.15
N LEU A 98 26.37 27.39 -12.03
CA LEU A 98 27.38 27.30 -10.97
C LEU A 98 28.64 26.55 -11.45
N LEU A 99 28.46 25.48 -12.23
CA LEU A 99 29.56 24.74 -12.86
C LEU A 99 30.30 25.62 -13.89
N ALA A 100 29.57 26.38 -14.71
CA ALA A 100 30.13 27.32 -15.68
C ALA A 100 30.98 28.43 -15.02
N THR A 101 30.61 28.84 -13.80
CA THR A 101 31.30 29.88 -13.03
C THR A 101 32.33 29.33 -12.04
N LEU A 102 32.65 28.03 -12.13
CA LEU A 102 33.62 27.32 -11.27
C LEU A 102 33.29 27.36 -9.77
N LYS A 103 32.01 27.55 -9.42
CA LYS A 103 31.50 27.51 -8.04
C LYS A 103 31.23 26.07 -7.61
N LEU A 104 32.27 25.24 -7.61
CA LEU A 104 32.15 23.78 -7.47
C LEU A 104 31.56 23.33 -6.12
N ASN A 105 31.83 24.05 -5.04
CA ASN A 105 31.28 23.72 -3.71
C ASN A 105 29.76 23.94 -3.66
N GLU A 106 29.28 25.06 -4.20
CA GLU A 106 27.84 25.37 -4.29
C GLU A 106 27.16 24.37 -5.23
N ALA A 107 27.73 24.11 -6.41
CA ALA A 107 27.23 23.13 -7.35
C ALA A 107 27.15 21.72 -6.74
N SER A 108 28.18 21.28 -6.01
CA SER A 108 28.20 19.96 -5.37
C SER A 108 27.13 19.84 -4.27
N SER A 109 26.93 20.89 -3.48
CA SER A 109 25.85 20.92 -2.47
C SER A 109 24.48 20.81 -3.14
N GLU A 110 24.26 21.58 -4.21
CA GLU A 110 23.00 21.59 -4.93
C GLU A 110 22.70 20.26 -5.62
N GLN A 111 23.71 19.63 -6.24
CA GLN A 111 23.60 18.30 -6.83
C GLN A 111 23.18 17.24 -5.80
N LYS A 112 23.68 17.29 -4.56
CA LYS A 112 23.25 16.34 -3.51
C LYS A 112 21.77 16.48 -3.18
N VAL A 113 21.26 17.71 -3.13
CA VAL A 113 19.83 17.94 -2.87
C VAL A 113 18.99 17.46 -4.04
N ILE A 114 19.40 17.78 -5.28
CA ILE A 114 18.71 17.30 -6.50
C ILE A 114 18.68 15.77 -6.54
N ILE A 115 19.78 15.08 -6.19
CA ILE A 115 19.83 13.61 -6.13
C ILE A 115 18.83 13.09 -5.11
N ALA A 116 18.78 13.65 -3.90
CA ALA A 116 17.82 13.24 -2.88
C ALA A 116 16.36 13.43 -3.34
N GLU A 117 16.06 14.54 -4.02
CA GLU A 117 14.71 14.78 -4.57
C GLU A 117 14.35 13.85 -5.73
N LEU A 118 15.32 13.48 -6.57
CA LEU A 118 15.12 12.47 -7.60
C LEU A 118 14.90 11.07 -7.01
N GLU A 119 15.58 10.75 -5.91
CA GLU A 119 15.35 9.49 -5.18
C GLU A 119 13.96 9.47 -4.52
N GLU A 120 13.51 10.58 -3.95
CA GLU A 120 12.13 10.73 -3.46
C GLU A 120 11.11 10.59 -4.59
N LEU A 121 11.33 11.27 -5.73
CA LEU A 121 10.46 11.17 -6.90
C LEU A 121 10.41 9.73 -7.44
N LYS A 122 11.55 9.05 -7.51
CA LYS A 122 11.62 7.64 -7.88
C LYS A 122 10.85 6.76 -6.89
N LYS A 123 11.02 6.98 -5.58
CA LYS A 123 10.25 6.25 -4.56
C LYS A 123 8.76 6.49 -4.73
N LEU A 124 8.33 7.72 -4.98
CA LEU A 124 6.94 8.08 -5.23
C LEU A 124 6.38 7.34 -6.46
N LEU A 125 7.11 7.38 -7.59
CA LEU A 125 6.73 6.72 -8.83
C LEU A 125 6.78 5.18 -8.77
N LEU A 126 7.51 4.62 -7.81
CA LEU A 126 7.57 3.19 -7.54
C LEU A 126 6.77 2.78 -6.31
N SER A 127 6.18 3.74 -5.60
CA SER A 127 5.49 3.47 -4.34
C SER A 127 4.18 2.78 -4.65
N THR A 128 4.09 1.56 -4.17
CA THR A 128 2.86 0.79 -4.03
C THR A 128 1.89 1.49 -3.05
N ASP A 129 2.41 2.28 -2.11
CA ASP A 129 1.61 2.96 -1.09
C ASP A 129 0.65 4.03 -1.67
N ILE A 130 0.99 4.67 -2.80
CA ILE A 130 0.07 5.61 -3.48
C ILE A 130 -1.15 4.88 -4.05
N ASP A 131 -0.96 3.69 -4.64
CA ASP A 131 -2.09 2.91 -5.17
C ASP A 131 -3.00 2.49 -4.03
N LEU A 132 -2.43 2.10 -2.88
CA LEU A 132 -3.21 1.75 -1.70
C LEU A 132 -4.01 2.94 -1.18
N GLN A 133 -3.36 4.09 -1.01
CA GLN A 133 -4.04 5.32 -0.55
C GLN A 133 -5.15 5.74 -1.52
N LEU A 134 -4.91 5.64 -2.81
CA LEU A 134 -5.90 5.96 -3.84
C LEU A 134 -7.09 4.99 -3.79
N LYS A 135 -6.84 3.67 -3.69
CA LYS A 135 -7.89 2.66 -3.59
C LYS A 135 -8.69 2.77 -2.29
N LEU A 136 -8.04 3.11 -1.17
CA LEU A 136 -8.72 3.41 0.09
C LEU A 136 -9.64 4.62 -0.03
N GLU A 137 -9.17 5.67 -0.70
CA GLU A 137 -9.98 6.88 -0.91
C GLU A 137 -11.14 6.63 -1.87
N GLN A 138 -10.94 5.86 -2.94
CA GLN A 138 -12.00 5.40 -3.81
C GLN A 138 -13.05 4.59 -3.04
N LEU A 139 -12.61 3.67 -2.16
CA LEU A 139 -13.52 2.86 -1.35
C LEU A 139 -14.33 3.73 -0.37
N ARG A 140 -13.70 4.73 0.27
CA ARG A 140 -14.40 5.67 1.15
C ARG A 140 -15.47 6.46 0.41
N LYS A 141 -15.12 7.06 -0.73
CA LYS A 141 -16.07 7.81 -1.55
C LYS A 141 -17.20 6.93 -2.06
N LEU A 142 -16.90 5.69 -2.42
CA LEU A 142 -17.92 4.73 -2.87
C LEU A 142 -18.89 4.38 -1.74
N LYS A 143 -18.39 4.16 -0.52
CA LYS A 143 -19.23 3.96 0.68
C LYS A 143 -20.11 5.17 0.98
N GLU A 144 -19.58 6.38 0.81
CA GLU A 144 -20.33 7.61 0.94
C GLU A 144 -21.45 7.72 -0.11
N ALA A 145 -21.13 7.47 -1.38
CA ALA A 145 -22.10 7.48 -2.47
C ALA A 145 -23.23 6.46 -2.24
N ARG A 146 -22.90 5.25 -1.77
CA ARG A 146 -23.90 4.24 -1.38
C ARG A 146 -24.77 4.69 -0.21
N ALA A 147 -24.18 5.29 0.83
CA ALA A 147 -24.95 5.80 1.95
C ALA A 147 -25.94 6.92 1.52
N GLN A 148 -25.52 7.80 0.61
CA GLN A 148 -26.39 8.82 0.03
C GLN A 148 -27.50 8.19 -0.83
N LEU A 149 -27.18 7.17 -1.62
CA LEU A 149 -28.13 6.42 -2.43
C LEU A 149 -29.17 5.70 -1.57
N ASP A 150 -28.74 5.00 -0.52
CA ASP A 150 -29.64 4.35 0.45
C ASP A 150 -30.58 5.35 1.13
N ALA A 151 -30.05 6.52 1.51
CA ALA A 151 -30.87 7.58 2.08
C ALA A 151 -31.90 8.11 1.06
N LEU A 152 -31.53 8.23 -0.21
CA LEU A 152 -32.44 8.63 -1.29
C LEU A 152 -33.52 7.58 -1.55
N ILE A 153 -33.16 6.30 -1.59
CA ILE A 153 -34.11 5.18 -1.73
C ILE A 153 -35.13 5.18 -0.59
N ARG A 154 -34.70 5.43 0.65
CA ARG A 154 -35.60 5.52 1.80
C ARG A 154 -36.57 6.69 1.66
N LYS A 155 -36.07 7.88 1.30
CA LYS A 155 -36.90 9.06 1.07
C LYS A 155 -37.95 8.84 -0.02
N GLU A 156 -37.57 8.22 -1.13
CA GLU A 156 -38.49 7.89 -2.22
C GLU A 156 -39.57 6.88 -1.79
N LYS A 157 -39.19 5.85 -1.03
CA LYS A 157 -40.16 4.87 -0.48
C LYS A 157 -41.15 5.52 0.48
N ASP A 158 -40.66 6.39 1.36
CA ASP A 158 -41.53 7.11 2.30
C ASP A 158 -42.49 8.05 1.56
N GLN A 159 -42.00 8.78 0.54
CA GLN A 159 -42.82 9.67 -0.30
C GLN A 159 -43.85 8.92 -1.16
N LEU A 160 -43.50 7.73 -1.67
CA LEU A 160 -44.44 6.87 -2.37
C LEU A 160 -45.59 6.44 -1.45
N GLU A 161 -45.28 6.06 -0.21
CA GLU A 161 -46.30 5.69 0.77
C GLU A 161 -47.18 6.88 1.18
N GLU A 162 -46.63 8.10 1.25
CA GLU A 162 -47.41 9.32 1.47
C GLU A 162 -48.31 9.64 0.27
N THR A 163 -47.78 9.52 -0.95
CA THR A 163 -48.51 9.78 -2.20
C THR A 163 -49.69 8.81 -2.36
N ARG A 164 -49.50 7.54 -2.01
CA ARG A 164 -50.55 6.51 -2.05
C ARG A 164 -51.66 6.70 -1.02
N LYS A 165 -51.38 7.39 0.09
CA LYS A 165 -52.37 7.68 1.14
C LYS A 165 -53.26 8.87 0.80
N LEU A 166 -52.89 9.65 -0.21
CA LEU A 166 -53.70 10.79 -0.63
C LEU A 166 -54.99 10.32 -1.31
N PRO A 167 -56.16 10.85 -0.89
CA PRO A 167 -57.40 10.60 -1.60
C PRO A 167 -57.43 11.33 -2.95
N ASP A 168 -58.16 10.79 -3.93
CA ASP A 168 -58.33 11.40 -5.27
C ASP A 168 -58.89 12.84 -5.24
N ALA A 169 -59.54 13.23 -4.13
CA ALA A 169 -60.09 14.56 -3.89
C ALA A 169 -59.19 15.46 -3.01
N ALA A 170 -57.92 15.14 -2.84
CA ALA A 170 -56.98 15.90 -2.02
C ALA A 170 -56.78 17.35 -2.53
N SER A 171 -56.48 18.25 -1.60
CA SER A 171 -56.36 19.68 -1.88
C SER A 171 -54.97 20.02 -2.46
N PRO A 172 -54.80 21.16 -3.14
CA PRO A 172 -53.48 21.60 -3.61
C PRO A 172 -52.43 21.68 -2.49
N ALA A 173 -52.85 22.03 -1.27
CA ALA A 173 -51.98 22.12 -0.11
C ALA A 173 -51.39 20.76 0.33
N ASP A 174 -51.97 19.65 -0.13
CA ASP A 174 -51.50 18.29 0.16
C ASP A 174 -50.49 17.78 -0.89
N PHE A 175 -50.59 18.27 -2.14
CA PHE A 175 -49.70 17.86 -3.25
C PHE A 175 -48.44 18.72 -3.38
N ASP A 176 -48.53 20.03 -3.10
CA ASP A 176 -47.39 20.95 -3.24
C ASP A 176 -46.17 20.53 -2.39
N PRO A 177 -46.32 20.11 -1.11
CA PRO A 177 -45.19 19.66 -0.30
C PRO A 177 -44.50 18.40 -0.83
N LEU A 178 -45.28 17.49 -1.45
CA LEU A 178 -44.76 16.26 -2.07
C LEU A 178 -44.04 16.58 -3.39
N ALA A 179 -44.58 17.49 -4.19
CA ALA A 179 -43.90 17.95 -5.41
C ALA A 179 -42.55 18.64 -5.06
N ASP A 180 -42.52 19.43 -3.99
CA ASP A 180 -41.30 20.05 -3.48
C ASP A 180 -40.31 19.02 -2.90
N SER A 181 -40.79 17.92 -2.31
CA SER A 181 -39.92 16.84 -1.84
C SER A 181 -39.32 16.04 -2.99
N GLU A 182 -40.08 15.75 -4.05
CA GLU A 182 -39.60 15.12 -5.29
C GLU A 182 -38.53 15.98 -5.98
N ASN A 183 -38.76 17.30 -6.11
CA ASN A 183 -37.78 18.22 -6.66
C ASN A 183 -36.47 18.26 -5.84
N ARG A 184 -36.55 18.09 -4.52
CA ARG A 184 -35.37 17.99 -3.65
C ARG A 184 -34.66 16.66 -3.83
N ASN A 185 -35.39 15.55 -3.93
CA ASN A 185 -34.82 14.24 -4.19
C ASN A 185 -34.13 14.18 -5.55
N GLN A 186 -34.72 14.79 -6.59
CA GLN A 186 -34.10 14.92 -7.89
C GLN A 186 -32.74 15.63 -7.81
N ARG A 187 -32.65 16.77 -7.11
CA ARG A 187 -31.37 17.49 -6.95
C ARG A 187 -30.32 16.66 -6.22
N LEU A 188 -30.72 15.94 -5.17
CA LEU A 188 -29.82 15.02 -4.46
C LEU A 188 -29.34 13.88 -5.37
N GLY A 189 -30.21 13.39 -6.26
CA GLY A 189 -29.85 12.41 -7.27
C GLY A 189 -28.90 12.97 -8.32
N GLU A 190 -29.07 14.22 -8.76
CA GLU A 190 -28.17 14.90 -9.71
C GLU A 190 -26.77 15.11 -9.10
N ASP A 191 -26.69 15.53 -7.84
CA ASP A 191 -25.44 15.67 -7.10
C ASP A 191 -24.72 14.31 -6.96
N LEU A 192 -25.48 13.25 -6.64
CA LEU A 192 -24.97 11.88 -6.56
C LEU A 192 -24.49 11.38 -7.92
N GLU A 193 -25.22 11.65 -9.00
CA GLU A 193 -24.79 11.31 -10.37
C GLU A 193 -23.44 11.98 -10.70
N GLN A 194 -23.29 13.27 -10.36
CA GLN A 194 -22.05 14.00 -10.58
C GLN A 194 -20.89 13.38 -9.79
N MET A 195 -21.13 12.93 -8.55
CA MET A 195 -20.16 12.20 -7.76
C MET A 195 -19.79 10.87 -8.43
N LEU A 196 -20.78 10.08 -8.86
CA LEU A 196 -20.56 8.79 -9.52
C LEU A 196 -19.77 8.90 -10.82
N ARG A 197 -19.97 9.97 -11.59
CA ARG A 197 -19.18 10.23 -12.81
C ARG A 197 -17.68 10.45 -12.53
N GLN A 198 -17.30 10.86 -11.32
CA GLN A 198 -15.88 11.01 -10.94
C GLN A 198 -15.16 9.66 -10.80
N PHE A 199 -15.89 8.56 -10.59
CA PHE A 199 -15.33 7.20 -10.58
C PHE A 199 -15.08 6.64 -11.99
N GLY A 200 -15.43 7.40 -13.04
CA GLY A 200 -15.18 7.05 -14.42
C GLY A 200 -16.01 5.85 -14.90
N ALA A 201 -15.38 4.99 -15.71
CA ALA A 201 -16.07 3.87 -16.36
C ALA A 201 -16.65 2.84 -15.36
N SER A 202 -16.02 2.69 -14.19
CA SER A 202 -16.40 1.69 -13.17
C SER A 202 -17.82 1.91 -12.60
N ALA A 203 -18.26 3.17 -12.50
CA ALA A 203 -19.58 3.55 -12.00
C ALA A 203 -20.52 4.10 -13.09
N ALA A 204 -20.16 3.95 -14.38
CA ALA A 204 -20.92 4.55 -15.48
C ALA A 204 -22.37 3.99 -15.58
N SER A 205 -22.55 2.69 -15.34
CA SER A 205 -23.88 2.06 -15.29
C SER A 205 -24.71 2.63 -14.14
N ALA A 206 -24.11 2.69 -12.94
CA ALA A 206 -24.78 3.20 -11.74
C ALA A 206 -25.16 4.68 -11.90
N ALA A 207 -24.27 5.50 -12.47
CA ALA A 207 -24.57 6.88 -12.82
C ALA A 207 -25.73 6.99 -13.82
N GLY A 208 -25.78 6.11 -14.82
CA GLY A 208 -26.89 6.05 -15.78
C GLY A 208 -28.23 5.69 -15.11
N ASN A 209 -28.20 4.74 -14.17
CA ASN A 209 -29.38 4.35 -13.39
C ASN A 209 -29.86 5.49 -12.48
N VAL A 210 -28.94 6.19 -11.79
CA VAL A 210 -29.27 7.37 -10.97
C VAL A 210 -29.85 8.50 -11.83
N ASN A 211 -29.28 8.77 -13.01
CA ASN A 211 -29.83 9.75 -13.95
C ASN A 211 -31.26 9.37 -14.37
N GLY A 212 -31.47 8.11 -14.73
CA GLY A 212 -32.78 7.59 -15.07
C GLY A 212 -33.79 7.73 -13.92
N ALA A 213 -33.34 7.58 -12.67
CA ALA A 213 -34.18 7.81 -11.50
C ALA A 213 -34.51 9.30 -11.32
N CYS A 214 -33.56 10.21 -11.54
CA CYS A 214 -33.80 11.66 -11.50
C CYS A 214 -34.87 12.10 -12.50
N GLN A 215 -34.87 11.52 -13.71
CA GLN A 215 -35.92 11.78 -14.72
C GLN A 215 -37.30 11.29 -14.26
N SER A 216 -37.34 10.14 -13.58
CA SER A 216 -38.55 9.58 -12.99
C SER A 216 -39.07 10.45 -11.83
N MET A 217 -38.20 10.95 -10.94
CA MET A 217 -38.56 11.90 -9.88
C MET A 217 -39.09 13.23 -10.44
N GLY A 218 -38.45 13.78 -11.49
CA GLY A 218 -38.97 14.98 -12.16
C GLY A 218 -40.35 14.77 -12.79
N SER A 219 -40.62 13.56 -13.30
CA SER A 219 -41.94 13.17 -13.81
C SER A 219 -42.96 13.00 -12.68
N ALA A 220 -42.54 12.50 -11.52
CA ALA A 220 -43.35 12.42 -10.31
C ALA A 220 -43.73 13.82 -9.81
N ALA A 221 -42.76 14.73 -9.66
CA ALA A 221 -42.98 16.13 -9.30
C ALA A 221 -44.00 16.83 -10.23
N SER A 222 -43.86 16.61 -11.55
CA SER A 222 -44.79 17.15 -12.55
C SER A 222 -46.22 16.58 -12.39
N SER A 223 -46.32 15.29 -12.09
CA SER A 223 -47.60 14.60 -11.87
C SER A 223 -48.28 15.06 -10.58
N LEU A 224 -47.51 15.21 -9.49
CA LEU A 224 -47.99 15.77 -8.21
C LEU A 224 -48.48 17.21 -8.39
N SER A 225 -47.73 18.04 -9.12
CA SER A 225 -48.14 19.43 -9.45
C SER A 225 -49.47 19.49 -10.24
N LYS A 226 -49.76 18.44 -11.02
CA LYS A 226 -51.02 18.27 -11.77
C LYS A 226 -52.10 17.53 -10.98
N ARG A 227 -51.86 17.20 -9.70
CA ARG A 227 -52.77 16.44 -8.82
C ARG A 227 -53.04 15.02 -9.32
N ASN A 228 -52.07 14.43 -10.01
CA ASN A 228 -52.12 13.05 -10.48
C ASN A 228 -51.26 12.17 -9.56
N GLY A 229 -51.85 11.71 -8.45
CA GLY A 229 -51.18 10.84 -7.47
C GLY A 229 -50.85 9.45 -8.02
N GLU A 230 -51.67 8.90 -8.91
CA GLU A 230 -51.43 7.59 -9.55
C GLU A 230 -50.21 7.65 -10.48
N GLY A 231 -50.15 8.63 -11.38
CA GLY A 231 -49.00 8.83 -12.27
C GLY A 231 -47.71 9.22 -11.51
N ALA A 232 -47.84 9.93 -10.39
CA ALA A 232 -46.71 10.19 -9.50
C ALA A 232 -46.19 8.90 -8.85
N SER A 233 -47.09 8.06 -8.35
CA SER A 233 -46.75 6.78 -7.71
C SER A 233 -46.05 5.81 -8.68
N GLU A 234 -46.49 5.76 -9.94
CA GLU A 234 -45.82 4.96 -10.99
C GLU A 234 -44.40 5.48 -11.27
N SER A 235 -44.24 6.80 -11.35
CA SER A 235 -42.95 7.44 -11.60
C SER A 235 -41.98 7.24 -10.42
N GLN A 236 -42.45 7.39 -9.19
CA GLN A 236 -41.70 7.11 -7.95
C GLN A 236 -41.27 5.64 -7.89
N MET A 237 -42.14 4.70 -8.26
CA MET A 237 -41.80 3.27 -8.27
C MET A 237 -40.67 2.96 -9.26
N GLU A 238 -40.71 3.57 -10.45
CA GLU A 238 -39.64 3.43 -11.43
C GLU A 238 -38.34 4.10 -10.96
N ALA A 239 -38.42 5.24 -10.25
CA ALA A 239 -37.25 5.86 -9.61
C ALA A 239 -36.62 4.92 -8.58
N ILE A 240 -37.41 4.39 -7.64
CA ILE A 240 -36.94 3.44 -6.61
C ILE A 240 -36.28 2.21 -7.24
N LYS A 241 -36.87 1.67 -8.31
CA LYS A 241 -36.32 0.51 -9.02
C LYS A 241 -34.94 0.82 -9.61
N LYS A 242 -34.78 1.97 -10.29
CA LYS A 242 -33.50 2.39 -10.87
C LYS A 242 -32.45 2.70 -9.79
N LEU A 243 -32.84 3.36 -8.70
CA LEU A 243 -31.93 3.59 -7.57
C LEU A 243 -31.48 2.27 -6.93
N SER A 244 -32.39 1.29 -6.80
CA SER A 244 -32.05 -0.03 -6.25
C SER A 244 -31.12 -0.82 -7.18
N GLN A 245 -31.26 -0.66 -8.50
CA GLN A 245 -30.32 -1.22 -9.48
C GLN A 245 -28.94 -0.56 -9.34
N ALA A 246 -28.89 0.77 -9.19
CA ALA A 246 -27.63 1.47 -8.94
C ALA A 246 -26.96 1.01 -7.64
N ASP A 247 -27.72 0.77 -6.55
CA ASP A 247 -27.12 0.30 -5.29
C ASP A 247 -26.53 -1.11 -5.43
N ALA A 248 -27.22 -2.01 -6.14
CA ALA A 248 -26.70 -3.35 -6.41
C ALA A 248 -25.38 -3.28 -7.22
N GLU A 249 -25.31 -2.43 -8.25
CA GLU A 249 -24.09 -2.23 -9.04
C GLU A 249 -22.94 -1.63 -8.21
N LEU A 250 -23.23 -0.63 -7.36
CA LEU A 250 -22.23 -0.03 -6.49
C LEU A 250 -21.78 -0.99 -5.38
N GLN A 251 -22.67 -1.88 -4.91
CA GLN A 251 -22.32 -2.94 -3.97
C GLN A 251 -21.34 -3.93 -4.59
N ASP A 252 -21.60 -4.37 -5.81
CA ASP A 252 -20.70 -5.28 -6.52
C ASP A 252 -19.33 -4.62 -6.77
N LEU A 253 -19.32 -3.35 -7.16
CA LEU A 253 -18.10 -2.55 -7.31
C LEU A 253 -17.34 -2.44 -5.98
N GLN A 254 -18.04 -2.16 -4.87
CA GLN A 254 -17.43 -2.05 -3.55
C GLN A 254 -16.79 -3.38 -3.13
N GLN A 255 -17.49 -4.50 -3.31
CA GLN A 255 -16.95 -5.81 -2.97
C GLN A 255 -15.75 -6.19 -3.84
N SER A 256 -15.75 -5.81 -5.12
CA SER A 256 -14.60 -6.00 -6.00
C SER A 256 -13.39 -5.20 -5.52
N LEU A 257 -13.59 -3.91 -5.21
CA LEU A 257 -12.54 -3.02 -4.74
C LEU A 257 -11.99 -3.48 -3.37
N GLU A 258 -12.85 -3.92 -2.45
CA GLU A 258 -12.43 -4.48 -1.15
C GLU A 258 -11.56 -5.73 -1.33
N LYS A 259 -11.91 -6.64 -2.27
CA LYS A 259 -11.09 -7.82 -2.57
C LYS A 259 -9.74 -7.46 -3.19
N GLU A 260 -9.72 -6.50 -4.10
CA GLU A 260 -8.46 -6.01 -4.67
C GLU A 260 -7.58 -5.35 -3.62
N LEU A 261 -8.17 -4.54 -2.74
CA LEU A 261 -7.50 -3.89 -1.62
C LEU A 261 -6.93 -4.93 -0.64
N GLU A 262 -7.71 -5.96 -0.30
CA GLU A 262 -7.25 -7.09 0.53
C GLU A 262 -6.05 -7.79 -0.10
N ALA A 263 -6.10 -8.09 -1.40
CA ALA A 263 -4.98 -8.72 -2.10
C ALA A 263 -3.74 -7.83 -2.09
N PHE A 264 -3.92 -6.53 -2.34
CA PHE A 264 -2.85 -5.54 -2.37
C PHE A 264 -2.18 -5.37 -1.00
N VAL A 265 -2.99 -5.14 0.05
CA VAL A 265 -2.49 -5.03 1.42
C VAL A 265 -1.80 -6.31 1.86
N ARG A 266 -2.36 -7.47 1.56
CA ARG A 266 -1.71 -8.75 1.86
C ARG A 266 -0.34 -8.85 1.21
N GLN A 267 -0.20 -8.45 -0.06
CA GLN A 267 1.09 -8.44 -0.74
C GLN A 267 2.06 -7.46 -0.07
N ARG A 268 1.62 -6.25 0.24
CA ARG A 268 2.44 -5.23 0.90
C ARG A 268 2.94 -5.70 2.27
N VAL A 269 2.07 -6.34 3.05
CA VAL A 269 2.42 -6.93 4.35
C VAL A 269 3.44 -8.06 4.18
N MET A 270 3.27 -8.93 3.18
CA MET A 270 4.26 -10.00 2.91
C MET A 270 5.64 -9.43 2.53
N GLU A 271 5.68 -8.37 1.71
CA GLU A 271 6.92 -7.68 1.35
C GLU A 271 7.58 -7.02 2.57
N THR A 272 6.77 -6.38 3.43
CA THR A 272 7.23 -5.74 4.66
C THR A 272 7.80 -6.76 5.64
N LEU A 273 7.11 -7.89 5.86
CA LEU A 273 7.63 -8.99 6.68
C LEU A 273 8.93 -9.57 6.13
N ALA A 274 9.05 -9.72 4.80
CA ALA A 274 10.29 -10.20 4.19
C ALA A 274 11.45 -9.23 4.41
N GLN A 275 11.18 -7.92 4.35
CA GLN A 275 12.16 -6.89 4.68
C GLN A 275 12.53 -6.93 6.16
N MET A 276 11.56 -7.04 7.07
CA MET A 276 11.80 -7.17 8.51
C MET A 276 12.70 -8.37 8.82
N ILE A 277 12.45 -9.53 8.21
CA ILE A 277 13.28 -10.72 8.38
C ILE A 277 14.73 -10.46 7.93
N ALA A 278 14.90 -9.83 6.77
CA ALA A 278 16.22 -9.52 6.22
C ALA A 278 17.01 -8.55 7.11
N ASP A 279 16.34 -7.52 7.63
CA ASP A 279 16.94 -6.53 8.52
C ASP A 279 17.23 -7.12 9.90
N GLN A 280 16.32 -7.93 10.45
CA GLN A 280 16.51 -8.64 11.72
C GLN A 280 17.75 -9.54 11.65
N HIS A 281 17.91 -10.29 10.54
CA HIS A 281 19.08 -11.12 10.31
C HIS A 281 20.39 -10.31 10.26
N GLN A 282 20.36 -9.09 9.72
CA GLN A 282 21.52 -8.20 9.73
C GLN A 282 21.84 -7.72 11.15
N VAL A 283 20.84 -7.31 11.92
CA VAL A 283 21.01 -6.90 13.33
C VAL A 283 21.60 -8.04 14.13
N ARG A 284 20.98 -9.22 14.12
CA ARG A 284 21.48 -10.41 14.83
C ARG A 284 22.90 -10.79 14.44
N SER A 285 23.21 -10.81 13.14
CA SER A 285 24.57 -11.13 12.67
C SER A 285 25.61 -10.13 13.17
N ALA A 286 25.23 -8.85 13.32
CA ALA A 286 26.09 -7.82 13.89
C ALA A 286 26.20 -8.00 15.42
N THR A 287 25.09 -8.27 16.12
CA THR A 287 25.05 -8.56 17.56
C THR A 287 25.98 -9.72 17.91
N GLU A 288 25.91 -10.84 17.18
CA GLU A 288 26.79 -12.01 17.36
C GLU A 288 28.28 -11.66 17.20
N LYS A 289 28.63 -10.81 16.24
CA LYS A 289 30.02 -10.38 16.02
C LYS A 289 30.52 -9.44 17.11
N LEU A 290 29.65 -8.65 17.70
CA LEU A 290 29.98 -7.65 18.71
C LEU A 290 29.96 -8.22 20.14
N ALA A 291 29.14 -9.24 20.41
CA ALA A 291 28.94 -9.81 21.75
C ALA A 291 30.26 -10.18 22.47
N PRO A 292 31.25 -10.86 21.84
CA PRO A 292 32.52 -11.15 22.51
C PRO A 292 33.25 -9.88 22.93
N ARG A 293 33.26 -8.84 22.08
CA ARG A 293 33.94 -7.58 22.36
C ARG A 293 33.23 -6.75 23.42
N VAL A 294 31.91 -6.86 23.51
CA VAL A 294 31.13 -6.27 24.61
C VAL A 294 31.42 -6.98 25.93
N SER A 295 31.54 -8.31 25.92
CA SER A 295 31.92 -9.09 27.11
C SER A 295 33.33 -8.76 27.62
N GLU A 296 34.24 -8.38 26.72
CA GLU A 296 35.58 -7.88 27.07
C GLU A 296 35.58 -6.43 27.59
N GLY A 297 34.43 -5.76 27.66
CA GLY A 297 34.29 -4.38 28.14
C GLY A 297 34.78 -3.31 27.15
N ARG A 298 34.89 -3.63 25.86
CA ARG A 298 35.36 -2.65 24.86
C ARG A 298 34.29 -1.58 24.60
N ARG A 299 34.57 -0.35 25.02
CA ARG A 299 33.66 0.81 24.86
C ARG A 299 33.18 1.02 23.41
N GLU A 300 34.05 0.83 22.42
CA GLU A 300 33.68 0.96 21.00
C GLU A 300 32.64 -0.07 20.57
N ALA A 301 32.74 -1.32 21.07
CA ALA A 301 31.78 -2.37 20.77
C ALA A 301 30.43 -2.09 21.43
N THR A 302 30.44 -1.61 22.68
CA THR A 302 29.20 -1.18 23.37
C THR A 302 28.50 -0.06 22.61
N LEU A 303 29.24 0.95 22.13
CA LEU A 303 28.66 2.03 21.32
C LEU A 303 28.12 1.51 19.98
N ALA A 304 28.77 0.53 19.36
CA ALA A 304 28.27 -0.09 18.13
C ALA A 304 26.96 -0.87 18.38
N VAL A 305 26.85 -1.60 19.50
CA VAL A 305 25.61 -2.30 19.89
C VAL A 305 24.47 -1.32 20.14
N ARG A 306 24.72 -0.16 20.77
CA ARG A 306 23.68 0.86 20.95
C ARG A 306 23.08 1.36 19.63
N ARG A 307 23.89 1.46 18.58
CA ARG A 307 23.42 1.82 17.23
C ARG A 307 22.60 0.70 16.57
N LEU A 308 22.80 -0.56 16.97
CA LEU A 308 21.94 -1.65 16.54
C LEU A 308 20.54 -1.49 17.15
N GLY A 309 20.41 -0.98 18.37
CA GLY A 309 19.12 -0.61 18.96
C GLY A 309 18.32 0.37 18.09
N GLU A 310 18.96 1.45 17.60
CA GLU A 310 18.33 2.38 16.65
C GLU A 310 17.95 1.72 15.31
N THR A 311 18.62 0.62 14.95
CA THR A 311 18.29 -0.14 13.74
C THR A 311 17.09 -1.03 14.01
N GLU A 312 17.05 -1.71 15.16
CA GLU A 312 15.92 -2.52 15.63
C GLU A 312 14.63 -1.68 15.73
N GLU A 313 14.72 -0.46 16.26
CA GLU A 313 13.59 0.49 16.31
C GLU A 313 13.01 0.80 14.93
N LYS A 314 13.83 0.85 13.88
CA LYS A 314 13.34 1.04 12.50
C LYS A 314 12.57 -0.18 12.02
N ILE A 315 12.99 -1.39 12.40
CA ILE A 315 12.27 -2.63 12.06
C ILE A 315 10.93 -2.67 12.80
N ILE A 316 10.89 -2.21 14.06
CA ILE A 316 9.65 -2.05 14.83
C ILE A 316 8.66 -1.14 14.09
N MET A 317 9.10 0.04 13.62
CA MET A 317 8.23 0.94 12.86
C MET A 317 7.69 0.32 11.57
N LEU A 318 8.48 -0.50 10.85
CA LEU A 318 7.99 -1.26 9.70
C LEU A 318 6.91 -2.27 10.10
N GLY A 319 7.07 -2.91 11.26
CA GLY A 319 6.06 -3.81 11.82
C GLY A 319 4.75 -3.09 12.18
N GLU A 320 4.84 -1.91 12.80
CA GLU A 320 3.69 -1.08 13.14
C GLU A 320 2.95 -0.58 11.89
N GLU A 321 3.69 -0.21 10.83
CA GLU A 321 3.11 0.13 9.53
C GLU A 321 2.30 -1.05 8.95
N ALA A 322 2.90 -2.25 8.92
CA ALA A 322 2.21 -3.45 8.46
C ALA A 322 0.97 -3.79 9.31
N LEU A 323 1.05 -3.57 10.63
CA LEU A 323 -0.07 -3.77 11.54
C LEU A 323 -1.23 -2.82 11.22
N GLY A 324 -0.95 -1.52 11.05
CA GLY A 324 -1.97 -0.53 10.71
C GLY A 324 -2.65 -0.81 9.38
N LEU A 325 -1.91 -1.32 8.39
CA LEU A 325 -2.49 -1.75 7.12
C LEU A 325 -3.45 -2.94 7.27
N CYS A 326 -3.10 -3.90 8.13
CA CYS A 326 -3.95 -5.06 8.40
C CYS A 326 -5.24 -4.70 9.13
N GLU A 327 -5.17 -3.81 10.12
CA GLU A 327 -6.35 -3.35 10.87
C GLU A 327 -7.33 -2.58 9.98
N LEU A 328 -6.85 -1.87 8.96
CA LEU A 328 -7.70 -1.09 8.06
C LEU A 328 -8.56 -1.94 7.12
N VAL A 329 -8.05 -3.11 6.71
CA VAL A 329 -8.71 -3.99 5.73
C VAL A 329 -9.36 -5.22 6.38
N GLU A 330 -9.05 -5.49 7.66
CA GLU A 330 -9.63 -6.56 8.49
C GLU A 330 -9.63 -7.95 7.82
N PHE A 331 -8.61 -8.25 6.99
CA PHE A 331 -8.62 -9.49 6.21
C PHE A 331 -8.28 -10.75 7.02
N SER A 332 -7.79 -10.58 8.26
CA SER A 332 -7.40 -11.67 9.16
C SER A 332 -7.67 -11.28 10.62
N LEU A 333 -8.16 -12.25 11.41
CA LEU A 333 -8.44 -12.04 12.84
C LEU A 333 -7.23 -12.34 13.72
N ALA A 334 -6.47 -13.41 13.40
CA ALA A 334 -5.33 -13.84 14.19
C ALA A 334 -4.02 -13.13 13.79
N PHE A 335 -3.90 -12.63 12.56
CA PHE A 335 -2.65 -12.01 12.10
C PHE A 335 -2.26 -10.73 12.86
N PRO A 336 -3.12 -9.69 12.98
CA PRO A 336 -2.74 -8.47 13.71
C PRO A 336 -2.23 -8.72 15.15
N PRO A 337 -2.94 -9.49 16.01
CA PRO A 337 -2.45 -9.76 17.36
C PRO A 337 -1.18 -10.63 17.38
N ALA A 338 -1.01 -11.52 16.39
CA ALA A 338 0.19 -12.31 16.29
C ALA A 338 1.42 -11.44 15.94
N LEU A 339 1.29 -10.55 14.95
CA LEU A 339 2.33 -9.58 14.59
C LEU A 339 2.65 -8.62 15.75
N GLN A 340 1.62 -8.10 16.44
CA GLN A 340 1.79 -7.27 17.63
C GLN A 340 2.63 -7.99 18.73
N GLY A 341 2.44 -9.29 18.90
CA GLY A 341 3.23 -10.10 19.81
C GLY A 341 4.72 -10.16 19.43
N VAL A 342 5.04 -10.21 18.13
CA VAL A 342 6.42 -10.16 17.64
C VAL A 342 7.03 -8.78 17.85
N ILE A 343 6.30 -7.71 17.50
CA ILE A 343 6.74 -6.32 17.68
C ILE A 343 7.10 -6.05 19.14
N SER A 344 6.25 -6.48 20.09
CA SER A 344 6.53 -6.33 21.52
C SER A 344 7.82 -7.05 21.97
N ARG A 345 8.18 -8.17 21.34
CA ARG A 345 9.48 -8.83 21.60
C ARG A 345 10.65 -8.05 21.03
N MET A 346 10.49 -7.47 19.85
CA MET A 346 11.50 -6.59 19.25
C MET A 346 11.74 -5.35 20.09
N GLU A 347 10.70 -4.75 20.69
CA GLU A 347 10.86 -3.61 21.62
C GLU A 347 11.78 -3.93 22.81
N HIS A 348 11.67 -5.14 23.36
CA HIS A 348 12.57 -5.60 24.42
C HIS A 348 14.01 -5.77 23.92
N VAL A 349 14.22 -6.35 22.74
CA VAL A 349 15.56 -6.48 22.12
C VAL A 349 16.15 -5.10 21.83
N ALA A 350 15.35 -4.18 21.29
CA ALA A 350 15.76 -2.80 21.03
C ALA A 350 16.22 -2.08 22.30
N ALA A 351 15.51 -2.28 23.43
CA ALA A 351 15.87 -1.72 24.72
C ALA A 351 17.19 -2.30 25.27
N ASP A 352 17.40 -3.61 25.14
CA ASP A 352 18.64 -4.29 25.55
C ASP A 352 19.85 -3.80 24.72
N LEU A 353 19.70 -3.78 23.40
CA LEU A 353 20.73 -3.29 22.48
C LEU A 353 21.04 -1.80 22.73
N SER A 354 20.03 -0.96 22.92
CA SER A 354 20.18 0.47 23.25
C SER A 354 20.88 0.70 24.59
N SER A 355 20.75 -0.24 25.53
CA SER A 355 21.49 -0.23 26.80
C SER A 355 22.95 -0.66 26.62
N GLY A 356 23.29 -1.25 25.47
CA GLY A 356 24.60 -1.80 25.13
C GLY A 356 24.77 -3.26 25.56
N VAL A 357 23.66 -3.96 25.83
CA VAL A 357 23.65 -5.38 26.17
C VAL A 357 23.67 -6.18 24.87
N ALA A 358 24.68 -7.05 24.73
CA ALA A 358 24.75 -8.04 23.67
C ALA A 358 25.33 -9.32 24.27
N ASN A 359 24.46 -10.29 24.54
CA ASN A 359 24.78 -11.58 25.13
C ASN A 359 23.98 -12.70 24.43
N ASP A 360 24.20 -13.94 24.85
CA ASP A 360 23.55 -15.10 24.26
C ASP A 360 22.02 -15.05 24.40
N ASP A 361 21.50 -14.41 25.46
CA ASP A 361 20.06 -14.24 25.67
C ASP A 361 19.44 -13.30 24.62
N VAL A 362 20.06 -12.13 24.37
CA VAL A 362 19.62 -11.18 23.33
C VAL A 362 19.67 -11.84 21.96
N ILE A 363 20.76 -12.54 21.64
CA ILE A 363 20.92 -13.28 20.38
C ILE A 363 19.85 -14.38 20.24
N GLY A 364 19.52 -15.07 21.33
CA GLY A 364 18.45 -16.06 21.38
C GLY A 364 17.08 -15.46 21.09
N ARG A 365 16.79 -14.26 21.62
CA ARG A 365 15.55 -13.52 21.35
C ARG A 365 15.49 -13.04 19.89
N GLU A 366 16.57 -12.51 19.35
CA GLU A 366 16.68 -12.12 17.94
C GLU A 366 16.39 -13.32 17.01
N LYS A 367 16.95 -14.50 17.29
CA LYS A 367 16.66 -15.73 16.52
C LYS A 367 15.19 -16.14 16.59
N GLN A 368 14.58 -16.06 17.77
CA GLN A 368 13.16 -16.35 17.92
C GLN A 368 12.30 -15.37 17.11
N ILE A 369 12.63 -14.08 17.10
CA ILE A 369 11.93 -13.06 16.30
C ILE A 369 12.05 -13.38 14.80
N GLU A 370 13.23 -13.76 14.31
CA GLU A 370 13.41 -14.18 12.91
C GLU A 370 12.52 -15.38 12.56
N GLU A 371 12.49 -16.41 13.41
CA GLU A 371 11.63 -17.59 13.25
C GLU A 371 10.15 -17.22 13.23
N ASP A 372 9.73 -16.38 14.18
CA ASP A 372 8.34 -15.92 14.32
C ASP A 372 7.86 -15.13 13.10
N LEU A 373 8.66 -14.15 12.64
CA LEU A 373 8.37 -13.39 11.43
C LEU A 373 8.29 -14.31 10.20
N GLN A 374 9.17 -15.31 10.13
CA GLN A 374 9.18 -16.27 9.04
C GLN A 374 7.94 -17.18 9.06
N GLU A 375 7.47 -17.60 10.24
CA GLU A 375 6.24 -18.35 10.41
C GLU A 375 5.01 -17.52 10.01
N LEU A 376 4.93 -16.25 10.45
CA LEU A 376 3.87 -15.33 10.03
C LEU A 376 3.84 -15.13 8.52
N LEU A 377 5.00 -14.92 7.90
CA LEU A 377 5.12 -14.78 6.45
C LEU A 377 4.67 -16.06 5.72
N ASN A 378 5.03 -17.24 6.24
CA ASN A 378 4.65 -18.52 5.66
C ASN A 378 3.14 -18.78 5.79
N ALA A 379 2.55 -18.43 6.93
CA ALA A 379 1.11 -18.53 7.13
C ALA A 379 0.35 -17.58 6.18
N LEU A 380 0.86 -16.35 5.99
CA LEU A 380 0.27 -15.38 5.07
C LEU A 380 0.40 -15.81 3.60
N LYS A 381 1.55 -16.36 3.20
CA LYS A 381 1.78 -16.99 1.88
C LYS A 381 0.87 -18.19 1.65
N GLN A 382 0.53 -18.92 2.70
CA GLN A 382 -0.43 -20.02 2.58
C GLN A 382 -1.85 -19.49 2.39
N ALA A 383 -2.26 -18.51 3.20
CA ALA A 383 -3.57 -17.87 3.10
C ALA A 383 -3.82 -17.20 1.74
N SER A 384 -2.76 -16.67 1.11
CA SER A 384 -2.84 -16.01 -0.20
C SER A 384 -3.04 -16.97 -1.38
N ARG A 385 -2.79 -18.27 -1.20
CA ARG A 385 -2.96 -19.26 -2.27
C ARG A 385 -4.43 -19.61 -2.46
N PRO A 386 -4.97 -19.52 -3.69
CA PRO A 386 -6.30 -20.02 -3.98
C PRO A 386 -6.36 -21.52 -3.65
N SER A 387 -7.47 -21.92 -3.03
CA SER A 387 -7.79 -23.32 -2.75
C SER A 387 -7.91 -24.08 -4.08
N ASN A 388 -7.05 -25.08 -4.33
CA ASN A 388 -7.18 -25.92 -5.52
C ASN A 388 -8.48 -26.75 -5.39
N SER A 389 -9.43 -26.53 -6.29
CA SER A 389 -10.77 -27.12 -6.31
C SER A 389 -10.78 -28.60 -6.71
N GLN A 390 -10.02 -29.45 -6.03
CA GLN A 390 -9.99 -30.90 -6.30
C GLN A 390 -10.12 -31.79 -5.06
N SER A 391 -10.62 -31.24 -3.95
CA SER A 391 -11.18 -32.01 -2.85
C SER A 391 -12.52 -31.40 -2.46
N GLY A 392 -13.60 -32.12 -2.77
CA GLY A 392 -14.99 -31.67 -2.70
C GLY A 392 -15.44 -31.24 -1.30
N GLY A 393 -16.28 -30.22 -1.29
CA GLY A 393 -16.91 -29.64 -0.12
C GLY A 393 -17.37 -28.22 -0.42
N GLN A 394 -18.49 -28.10 -1.14
CA GLN A 394 -19.10 -26.81 -1.46
C GLN A 394 -19.82 -26.26 -0.21
N CYS A 395 -19.05 -25.77 0.77
CA CYS A 395 -19.58 -25.07 1.93
C CYS A 395 -19.89 -23.62 1.49
N SER A 396 -21.13 -23.38 1.05
CA SER A 396 -21.61 -22.07 0.55
C SER A 396 -21.61 -20.94 1.59
N GLY A 397 -21.28 -21.23 2.86
CA GLY A 397 -21.20 -20.25 3.94
C GLY A 397 -19.79 -19.75 4.30
N CYS A 398 -18.71 -20.41 3.85
CA CYS A 398 -17.34 -20.10 4.31
C CYS A 398 -16.45 -19.39 3.29
N ASN A 399 -16.99 -18.89 2.16
CA ASN A 399 -16.19 -18.40 1.02
C ASN A 399 -15.06 -19.36 0.56
N GLY A 400 -15.10 -20.64 0.95
CA GLY A 400 -14.30 -21.75 0.41
C GLY A 400 -12.79 -21.74 0.61
N ASN A 401 -12.19 -20.82 1.38
CA ASN A 401 -10.72 -20.76 1.49
C ASN A 401 -10.18 -21.52 2.71
N LEU A 402 -10.08 -22.85 2.57
CA LEU A 402 -9.42 -23.74 3.55
C LEU A 402 -8.01 -23.26 3.93
N ASN A 403 -7.25 -22.70 2.97
CA ASN A 403 -5.91 -22.19 3.25
C ASN A 403 -5.93 -20.98 4.17
N LYS A 404 -6.95 -20.11 4.07
CA LYS A 404 -7.16 -18.98 4.99
C LYS A 404 -7.44 -19.49 6.40
N LEU A 405 -8.40 -20.40 6.57
CA LEU A 405 -8.71 -21.00 7.88
C LEU A 405 -7.51 -21.73 8.48
N LEU A 406 -6.76 -22.47 7.67
CA LEU A 406 -5.56 -23.17 8.12
C LEU A 406 -4.46 -22.19 8.57
N ALA A 407 -4.31 -21.06 7.89
CA ALA A 407 -3.38 -20.01 8.33
C ALA A 407 -3.82 -19.38 9.66
N GLU A 408 -5.10 -19.05 9.82
CA GLU A 408 -5.66 -18.52 11.08
C GLU A 408 -5.43 -19.49 12.25
N VAL A 409 -5.73 -20.78 12.05
CA VAL A 409 -5.51 -21.82 13.09
C VAL A 409 -4.03 -22.00 13.40
N LYS A 410 -3.15 -21.92 12.39
CA LYS A 410 -1.69 -21.95 12.63
C LYS A 410 -1.22 -20.76 13.45
N MET A 411 -1.72 -19.56 13.15
CA MET A 411 -1.40 -18.35 13.92
C MET A 411 -1.94 -18.43 15.35
N LEU A 412 -3.17 -18.94 15.55
CA LEU A 412 -3.71 -19.24 16.88
C LEU A 412 -2.81 -20.21 17.66
N ARG A 413 -2.42 -21.33 17.03
CA ARG A 413 -1.53 -22.31 17.65
C ARG A 413 -0.19 -21.69 18.03
N TRP A 414 0.38 -20.87 17.16
CA TRP A 414 1.63 -20.17 17.45
C TRP A 414 1.47 -19.19 18.62
N MET A 415 0.39 -18.40 18.67
CA MET A 415 0.12 -17.50 19.79
C MET A 415 0.01 -18.25 21.12
N GLU A 416 -0.65 -19.41 21.13
CA GLU A 416 -0.74 -20.30 22.30
C GLU A 416 0.62 -20.90 22.70
N LEU A 417 1.43 -21.32 21.73
CA LEU A 417 2.79 -21.83 22.00
C LEU A 417 3.69 -20.75 22.59
N ALA A 418 3.65 -19.53 22.05
CA ALA A 418 4.40 -18.39 22.56
C ALA A 418 3.94 -18.02 23.99
N LEU A 419 2.63 -17.94 24.22
CA LEU A 419 2.06 -17.68 25.53
C LEU A 419 2.45 -18.76 26.56
N ASN A 420 2.41 -20.03 26.16
CA ASN A 420 2.83 -21.13 27.02
C ASN A 420 4.33 -21.04 27.37
N LYS A 421 5.20 -20.68 26.41
CA LYS A 421 6.63 -20.47 26.67
C LYS A 421 6.85 -19.35 27.69
N ASP A 422 6.21 -18.20 27.50
CA ASP A 422 6.28 -17.07 28.45
C ASP A 422 5.75 -17.46 29.84
N THR A 423 4.68 -18.25 29.88
CA THR A 423 4.09 -18.76 31.12
C THR A 423 5.03 -19.73 31.84
N GLN A 424 5.74 -20.59 31.10
CA GLN A 424 6.74 -21.50 31.66
C GLN A 424 7.95 -20.74 32.21
N THR A 425 8.48 -19.77 31.46
CA THR A 425 9.58 -18.92 31.95
C THR A 425 9.18 -18.18 33.22
N LEU A 426 7.99 -17.57 33.25
CA LEU A 426 7.51 -16.89 34.45
C LEU A 426 7.31 -17.85 35.62
N LYS A 427 6.80 -19.06 35.36
CA LYS A 427 6.66 -20.11 36.37
C LYS A 427 8.01 -20.48 36.99
N ASP A 428 9.05 -20.66 36.17
CA ASP A 428 10.38 -21.03 36.64
C ASP A 428 11.00 -19.89 37.46
N GLU A 429 10.87 -18.64 37.02
CA GLU A 429 11.32 -17.45 37.76
C GLU A 429 10.58 -17.28 39.09
N LEU A 430 9.25 -17.45 39.10
CA LEU A 430 8.43 -17.36 40.30
C LEU A 430 8.70 -18.53 41.27
N SER A 431 9.14 -19.68 40.76
CA SER A 431 9.57 -20.80 41.62
C SER A 431 10.84 -20.47 42.40
N ALA A 432 11.72 -19.63 41.83
CA ALA A 432 12.94 -19.15 42.48
C ALA A 432 12.68 -17.95 43.41
N ALA A 433 11.72 -17.09 43.07
CA ALA A 433 11.34 -15.91 43.85
C ALA A 433 9.80 -15.72 43.91
N PRO A 434 9.10 -16.46 44.80
CA PRO A 434 7.63 -16.50 44.82
C PRO A 434 6.94 -15.17 45.15
N ASP A 435 7.59 -14.35 45.99
CA ASP A 435 7.04 -13.10 46.51
C ASP A 435 7.54 -11.86 45.76
N ASP A 436 8.20 -12.04 44.60
CA ASP A 436 8.68 -10.92 43.80
C ASP A 436 7.51 -10.19 43.13
N ALA A 437 7.26 -8.96 43.58
CA ALA A 437 6.19 -8.12 43.06
C ALA A 437 6.31 -7.85 41.55
N GLN A 438 7.53 -7.73 41.02
CA GLN A 438 7.75 -7.48 39.59
C GLN A 438 7.40 -8.71 38.75
N LEU A 439 7.67 -9.92 39.26
CA LEU A 439 7.27 -11.16 38.59
C LEU A 439 5.75 -11.35 38.65
N LEU A 440 5.11 -11.05 39.78
CA LEU A 440 3.65 -11.16 39.92
C LEU A 440 2.90 -10.19 38.99
N GLU A 441 3.43 -8.99 38.74
CA GLU A 441 2.86 -8.04 37.79
C GLU A 441 2.82 -8.60 36.35
N ARG A 442 3.76 -9.47 35.97
CA ARG A 442 3.82 -10.10 34.63
C ARG A 442 2.70 -11.11 34.38
N ILE A 443 1.96 -11.55 35.39
CA ILE A 443 0.81 -12.46 35.23
C ILE A 443 -0.35 -11.77 34.50
N ALA A 444 -0.59 -10.47 34.77
CA ALA A 444 -1.72 -9.75 34.19
C ALA A 444 -1.63 -9.64 32.64
N PRO A 445 -0.49 -9.25 32.04
CA PRO A 445 -0.31 -9.27 30.59
C PRO A 445 -0.52 -10.65 29.95
N LEU A 446 -0.03 -11.74 30.56
CA LEU A 446 -0.22 -13.10 30.03
C LEU A 446 -1.71 -13.49 30.02
N ARG A 447 -2.44 -13.15 31.08
CA ARG A 447 -3.89 -13.37 31.15
C ARG A 447 -4.65 -12.59 30.07
N GLN A 448 -4.28 -11.33 29.85
CA GLN A 448 -4.88 -10.50 28.81
C GLN A 448 -4.63 -11.10 27.41
N ARG A 449 -3.41 -11.59 27.15
CA ARG A 449 -3.08 -12.32 25.91
C ARG A 449 -3.96 -13.57 25.75
N GLN A 450 -4.10 -14.40 26.78
CA GLN A 450 -4.98 -15.58 26.75
C GLN A 450 -6.44 -15.21 26.40
N GLN A 451 -6.96 -14.16 27.03
CA GLN A 451 -8.33 -13.69 26.77
C GLN A 451 -8.49 -13.20 25.32
N LYS A 452 -7.48 -12.53 24.76
CA LYS A 452 -7.47 -12.11 23.36
C LYS A 452 -7.48 -13.32 22.43
N ILE A 453 -6.66 -14.33 22.67
CA ILE A 453 -6.65 -15.58 21.88
C ILE A 453 -8.02 -16.29 21.96
N GLN A 454 -8.62 -16.36 23.15
CA GLN A 454 -9.95 -16.93 23.33
C GLN A 454 -11.01 -16.18 22.52
N THR A 455 -10.97 -14.84 22.54
CA THR A 455 -11.90 -13.99 21.79
C THR A 455 -11.79 -14.24 20.28
N ILE A 456 -10.55 -14.27 19.75
CA ILE A 456 -10.29 -14.55 18.32
C ILE A 456 -10.77 -15.96 17.96
N THR A 457 -10.54 -16.94 18.83
CA THR A 457 -10.99 -18.31 18.61
C THR A 457 -12.51 -18.40 18.53
N GLN A 458 -13.22 -17.67 19.40
CA GLN A 458 -14.68 -17.60 19.36
C GLN A 458 -15.17 -16.91 18.07
N GLN A 459 -14.57 -15.79 17.68
CA GLN A 459 -14.92 -15.09 16.45
C GLN A 459 -14.69 -15.96 15.20
N LEU A 460 -13.57 -16.71 15.17
CA LEU A 460 -13.30 -17.67 14.09
C LEU A 460 -14.33 -18.80 14.06
N HIS A 461 -14.75 -19.29 15.24
CA HIS A 461 -15.83 -20.28 15.34
C HIS A 461 -17.15 -19.73 14.81
N ASP A 462 -17.55 -18.54 15.21
CA ASP A 462 -18.79 -17.89 14.79
C ASP A 462 -18.80 -17.56 13.28
N GLN A 463 -17.62 -17.29 12.70
CA GLN A 463 -17.45 -17.08 11.25
C GLN A 463 -17.39 -18.38 10.44
N THR A 464 -17.14 -19.53 11.08
CA THR A 464 -17.24 -20.84 10.41
C THR A 464 -18.67 -21.33 10.37
N CYS A 465 -19.19 -21.56 9.16
CA CYS A 465 -20.53 -22.10 8.92
C CYS A 465 -20.75 -23.45 9.63
N GLU A 466 -21.95 -23.68 10.18
CA GLU A 466 -22.35 -24.94 10.83
C GLU A 466 -22.07 -26.18 9.98
N HIS A 467 -22.26 -26.09 8.65
CA HIS A 467 -21.96 -27.17 7.69
C HIS A 467 -20.47 -27.56 7.63
N CYS A 468 -19.58 -26.62 7.93
CA CYS A 468 -18.13 -26.86 7.97
C CYS A 468 -17.68 -27.43 9.33
N LEU A 469 -18.52 -27.37 10.37
CA LEU A 469 -18.30 -27.95 11.70
C LEU A 469 -18.82 -29.38 11.83
N GLY A 470 -19.46 -29.92 10.79
CA GLY A 470 -20.02 -31.27 10.79
C GLY A 470 -21.23 -31.46 11.72
N LEU A 471 -21.95 -30.36 12.00
CA LEU A 471 -23.21 -30.34 12.75
C LEU A 471 -24.42 -30.16 11.82
#